data_AF-A0A7C3H6C4-F1
#
_entry.id   AF-A0A7C3H6C4-F1
#
_cell.length_a   1.000
_cell.length_b   1.000
_cell.length_c   1.000
_cell.angle_alpha   90.00
_cell.angle_beta   90.00
_cell.angle_gamma   90.00
#
_symmetry.space_group_name_H-M   'P 1'
#
loop_
_entity.id
_entity.type
_entity.pdbx_description
1 polymer ?
#
loop_
_entity_poly.entity_id
_entity_poly.type
_entity_poly.pdbx_seq_one_letter_code
_entity_poly.pdbx_strand_id
1 'polypeptide(L)'
;MSDFLNKLSSYNIFNYLFPGVLFAAIGNEITSYSLVQKDIVIGVFIYYFFGLVISRIGSIIIEPLLKWTGVIKFASYKDFISASQVDEKIELLSEVNNTYRSLVSLFVCLLALKVFEFISNYFSIGTTLYLISAILLLIWLFIYSYRKQSNYITQRILRVTKDKNSTEE
;
A
#
# COMPACT_ATOMS: atom_id res chain seq x y z
N MET A 1 6.40 -0.94 23.98
CA MET A 1 6.23 -0.11 22.75
C MET A 1 7.53 -0.04 21.95
N SER A 2 8.65 0.35 22.57
CA SER A 2 10.00 0.33 21.96
C SER A 2 10.33 -0.98 21.26
N ASP A 3 10.08 -2.12 21.91
CA ASP A 3 10.45 -3.43 21.37
C ASP A 3 9.64 -3.84 20.14
N PHE A 4 8.40 -3.34 20.02
CA PHE A 4 7.57 -3.55 18.83
C PHE A 4 8.03 -2.65 17.68
N LEU A 5 8.30 -1.38 17.96
CA LEU A 5 8.82 -0.43 16.97
C LEU A 5 10.20 -0.85 16.46
N ASN A 6 11.06 -1.38 17.33
CA ASN A 6 12.39 -1.90 16.98
C ASN A 6 12.32 -3.18 16.12
N LYS A 7 11.18 -3.89 16.12
CA LYS A 7 10.94 -5.05 15.24
C LYS A 7 10.38 -4.65 13.87
N LEU A 8 9.91 -3.41 13.70
CA LEU A 8 9.52 -2.90 12.39
C LEU A 8 10.77 -2.51 11.62
N SER A 9 10.91 -3.02 10.40
CA SER A 9 11.93 -2.55 9.49
C SER A 9 11.68 -1.09 9.12
N SER A 10 12.74 -0.34 8.78
CA SER A 10 12.64 1.01 8.22
C SER A 10 11.67 1.06 7.04
N TYR A 11 11.70 0.02 6.18
CA TYR A 11 10.74 -0.14 5.10
C TYR A 11 9.29 -0.10 5.59
N ASN A 12 8.93 -0.89 6.61
CA ASN A 12 7.57 -0.95 7.13
C ASN A 12 7.15 0.37 7.79
N ILE A 13 8.09 1.06 8.44
CA ILE A 13 7.84 2.37 9.04
C ILE A 13 7.47 3.39 7.94
N PHE A 14 8.29 3.52 6.90
CA PHE A 14 8.08 4.53 5.86
C PHE A 14 6.97 4.18 4.85
N ASN A 15 6.76 2.90 4.55
CA ASN A 15 5.75 2.47 3.57
C ASN A 15 4.36 2.25 4.18
N TYR A 16 4.27 2.02 5.49
CA TYR A 16 2.98 1.76 6.15
C TYR A 16 2.74 2.74 7.30
N LEU A 17 3.53 2.71 8.37
CA LEU A 17 3.19 3.51 9.56
C LEU A 17 3.13 5.02 9.25
N PHE A 18 4.13 5.55 8.56
CA PHE A 18 4.22 6.97 8.20
C PHE A 18 3.02 7.47 7.37
N PRO A 19 2.68 6.88 6.20
CA PRO A 19 1.52 7.33 5.43
C PRO A 19 0.20 7.13 6.18
N GLY A 20 0.08 6.10 7.02
CA GLY A 20 -1.11 5.89 7.84
C GLY A 20 -1.31 6.94 8.94
N VAL A 21 -0.23 7.35 9.60
CA VAL A 21 -0.24 8.47 10.56
C VAL A 21 -0.64 9.77 9.85
N LEU A 22 -0.06 10.05 8.68
CA LEU A 22 -0.43 11.24 7.89
C LEU A 22 -1.90 11.21 7.46
N PHE A 23 -2.41 10.04 7.06
CA PHE A 23 -3.83 9.88 6.71
C PHE A 23 -4.73 10.20 7.90
N ALA A 24 -4.43 9.65 9.07
CA ALA A 24 -5.22 9.90 10.27
C ALA A 24 -5.15 11.37 10.69
N ALA A 25 -3.95 11.96 10.74
CA ALA A 25 -3.75 13.36 11.15
C ALA A 25 -4.44 14.34 10.19
N ILE A 26 -4.19 14.24 8.89
CA ILE A 26 -4.77 15.17 7.89
C ILE A 26 -6.28 14.91 7.75
N GLY A 27 -6.69 13.64 7.68
CA GLY A 27 -8.10 13.28 7.54
C GLY A 27 -8.96 13.76 8.70
N ASN A 28 -8.42 13.73 9.92
CA ASN A 28 -9.09 14.25 11.12
C ASN A 28 -9.34 15.77 11.06
N GLU A 29 -8.45 16.53 10.41
CA GLU A 29 -8.61 17.98 10.27
C GLU A 29 -9.57 18.37 9.13
N ILE A 30 -9.61 17.59 8.05
CA ILE A 30 -10.38 17.96 6.85
C ILE A 30 -11.76 17.30 6.79
N THR A 31 -12.07 16.34 7.66
CA THR A 31 -13.36 15.62 7.71
C THR A 31 -13.95 15.64 9.12
N SER A 32 -15.22 15.26 9.26
CA SER A 32 -15.87 15.09 10.55
C SER A 32 -15.53 13.77 11.25
N TYR A 33 -14.68 12.91 10.65
CA TYR A 33 -14.33 11.61 11.21
C TYR A 33 -13.19 11.74 12.24
N SER A 34 -13.40 11.14 13.42
CA SER A 34 -12.37 11.05 14.46
C SER A 34 -11.39 9.92 14.13
N LEU A 35 -10.35 10.22 13.35
CA LEU A 35 -9.35 9.24 12.91
C LEU A 35 -8.20 9.07 13.90
N VAL A 36 -7.90 10.12 14.69
CA VAL A 36 -6.82 10.09 15.68
C VAL A 36 -7.27 9.35 16.94
N GLN A 37 -6.47 8.37 17.36
CA GLN A 37 -6.71 7.54 18.53
C GLN A 37 -6.08 8.14 19.79
N LYS A 38 -6.81 8.07 20.91
CA LYS A 38 -6.31 8.48 22.23
C LYS A 38 -5.30 7.47 22.79
N ASP A 39 -5.55 6.18 22.58
CA ASP A 39 -4.64 5.12 22.97
C ASP A 39 -3.54 4.98 21.91
N ILE A 40 -2.29 5.21 22.31
CA ILE A 40 -1.15 5.19 21.40
C ILE A 40 -0.83 3.78 20.87
N VAL A 41 -1.09 2.75 21.67
CA VAL A 41 -0.83 1.35 21.27
C VAL A 41 -1.83 0.96 20.19
N ILE A 42 -3.12 1.17 20.44
CA ILE A 42 -4.17 0.95 19.44
C ILE A 42 -3.94 1.83 18.21
N GLY A 43 -3.58 3.09 18.44
CA GLY A 43 -3.26 4.06 17.39
C GLY A 43 -2.21 3.54 16.42
N VAL A 44 -1.07 3.04 16.90
CA VAL A 44 -0.02 2.52 16.02
C VAL A 44 -0.49 1.33 15.18
N PHE A 45 -1.29 0.41 15.72
CA PHE A 45 -1.86 -0.68 14.92
C PHE A 45 -2.83 -0.18 13.85
N ILE A 46 -3.73 0.76 14.20
CA ILE A 46 -4.70 1.33 13.27
C ILE A 46 -4.00 2.14 12.18
N TYR A 47 -3.01 2.97 12.52
CA TYR A 47 -2.27 3.76 11.56
C TYR A 47 -1.43 2.86 10.64
N TYR A 48 -0.77 1.84 11.19
CA TYR A 48 -0.10 0.85 10.36
C TYR A 48 -1.07 0.20 9.36
N PHE A 49 -2.27 -0.17 9.81
CA PHE A 49 -3.30 -0.73 8.95
C PHE A 49 -3.78 0.25 7.87
N PHE A 50 -4.01 1.52 8.20
CA PHE A 50 -4.34 2.56 7.20
C PHE A 50 -3.25 2.66 6.14
N GLY A 51 -1.99 2.73 6.55
CA GLY A 51 -0.86 2.77 5.63
C GLY A 51 -0.74 1.52 4.76
N LEU A 52 -1.00 0.34 5.33
CA LEU A 52 -1.04 -0.91 4.57
C LEU A 52 -2.11 -0.86 3.49
N VAL A 53 -3.33 -0.43 3.82
CA VAL A 53 -4.45 -0.27 2.87
C VAL A 53 -4.08 0.74 1.78
N ILE A 54 -3.54 1.90 2.15
CA ILE A 54 -3.08 2.94 1.22
C ILE A 54 -2.01 2.37 0.27
N SER A 55 -1.04 1.63 0.79
CA SER A 55 0.02 1.01 -0.01
C SER A 55 -0.54 -0.03 -0.99
N ARG A 56 -1.56 -0.81 -0.59
CA ARG A 56 -2.26 -1.76 -1.46
C ARG A 56 -3.01 -1.04 -2.58
N ILE A 57 -3.77 0.00 -2.26
CA ILE A 57 -4.44 0.88 -3.25
C ILE A 57 -3.42 1.40 -4.25
N GLY A 58 -2.27 1.87 -3.76
CA GLY A 58 -1.20 2.32 -4.63
C GLY A 58 -0.70 1.28 -5.61
N SER A 59 -0.61 0.03 -5.19
CA SER A 59 -0.06 -1.04 -6.00
C SER A 59 -1.09 -1.64 -6.96
N ILE A 60 -2.38 -1.59 -6.61
CA ILE A 60 -3.47 -2.22 -7.36
C ILE A 60 -4.11 -1.22 -8.33
N ILE A 61 -4.17 0.06 -7.97
CA ILE A 61 -4.89 1.08 -8.72
C ILE A 61 -3.91 2.12 -9.28
N ILE A 62 -3.16 2.80 -8.41
CA ILE A 62 -2.35 3.97 -8.82
C ILE A 62 -1.23 3.57 -9.78
N GLU A 63 -0.41 2.57 -9.43
CA GLU A 63 0.71 2.15 -10.28
C GLU A 63 0.25 1.65 -11.65
N PRO A 64 -0.74 0.75 -11.79
CA PRO A 64 -1.26 0.36 -13.09
C PRO A 64 -1.79 1.54 -13.91
N LEU A 65 -2.50 2.49 -13.28
CA LEU A 65 -3.03 3.68 -13.96
C LEU A 65 -1.90 4.58 -14.49
N LEU A 66 -0.87 4.84 -13.68
CA LEU A 66 0.28 5.65 -14.09
C LEU A 66 1.14 4.95 -15.16
N LYS A 67 1.22 3.61 -15.14
CA LYS A 67 1.84 2.83 -16.22
C LYS A 67 1.04 2.93 -17.52
N TRP A 68 -0.28 2.79 -17.43
CA TRP A 68 -1.17 2.85 -18.59
C TRP A 68 -1.14 4.23 -19.28
N THR A 69 -1.05 5.31 -18.50
CA THR A 69 -0.90 6.68 -19.02
C THR A 69 0.52 6.99 -19.52
N GLY A 70 1.50 6.10 -19.31
CA GLY A 70 2.88 6.29 -19.72
C GLY A 70 3.70 7.26 -18.84
N VAL A 71 3.13 7.76 -17.75
CA VAL A 71 3.80 8.65 -16.78
C VAL A 71 4.98 7.94 -16.12
N ILE A 72 4.83 6.64 -15.84
CA ILE A 72 5.91 5.80 -15.31
C ILE A 72 6.15 4.59 -16.20
N LYS A 73 7.40 4.13 -16.26
CA LYS A 73 7.82 2.92 -16.98
C LYS A 73 8.72 2.10 -16.07
N PHE A 74 8.46 0.81 -15.96
CA PHE A 74 9.30 -0.10 -15.18
C PHE A 74 10.10 -0.99 -16.13
N ALA A 75 11.34 -1.30 -15.75
CA ALA A 75 12.11 -2.36 -16.38
C ALA A 75 11.40 -3.72 -16.20
N SER A 76 11.81 -4.71 -16.99
CA SER A 76 11.25 -6.06 -16.85
C SER A 76 11.57 -6.60 -15.45
N TYR A 77 10.68 -7.45 -14.94
CA TYR A 77 10.90 -8.08 -13.63
C TYR A 77 12.17 -8.93 -13.62
N LYS A 78 12.52 -9.54 -14.76
CA LYS A 78 13.74 -10.33 -14.91
C LYS A 78 14.97 -9.45 -14.74
N ASP A 79 15.02 -8.32 -15.42
CA ASP A 79 16.15 -7.39 -15.36
C ASP A 79 16.28 -6.77 -13.98
N PHE A 80 15.16 -6.40 -13.34
CA PHE A 80 15.16 -5.89 -11.97
C PHE A 80 15.87 -6.86 -11.01
N ILE A 81 15.46 -8.12 -10.99
CA ILE A 81 16.05 -9.12 -10.08
C ILE A 81 17.52 -9.39 -10.42
N SER A 82 17.89 -9.46 -11.70
CA SER A 82 19.31 -9.66 -12.08
C SER A 82 20.17 -8.48 -11.65
N ALA A 83 19.69 -7.25 -11.85
CA ALA A 83 20.42 -6.05 -11.48
C ALA A 83 20.52 -5.88 -9.96
N SER A 84 19.46 -6.19 -9.22
CA SER A 84 19.45 -6.17 -7.74
C SER A 84 20.44 -7.13 -7.11
N GLN A 85 20.85 -8.22 -7.79
CA GLN A 85 21.89 -9.12 -7.31
C GLN A 85 23.30 -8.53 -7.45
N VAL A 86 23.48 -7.53 -8.32
CA VAL A 86 24.78 -6.89 -8.60
C VAL A 86 24.90 -5.54 -7.88
N ASP A 87 23.80 -4.80 -7.76
CA ASP A 87 23.74 -3.48 -7.11
C ASP A 87 22.59 -3.43 -6.08
N GLU A 88 22.95 -3.59 -4.80
CA GLU A 88 22.02 -3.53 -3.67
C GLU A 88 21.27 -2.19 -3.58
N LYS A 89 21.82 -1.11 -4.15
CA LYS A 89 21.18 0.21 -4.16
C LYS A 89 19.87 0.21 -4.95
N ILE A 90 19.71 -0.71 -5.91
CA ILE A 90 18.48 -0.85 -6.70
C ILE A 90 17.29 -1.24 -5.81
N GLU A 91 17.48 -2.14 -4.85
CA GLU A 91 16.42 -2.51 -3.92
C GLU A 91 16.05 -1.31 -3.04
N LEU A 92 17.03 -0.61 -2.47
CA LEU A 92 16.79 0.60 -1.67
C LEU A 92 16.04 1.69 -2.47
N LEU A 93 16.43 1.94 -3.73
CA LEU A 93 15.73 2.90 -4.59
C LEU A 93 14.30 2.46 -4.91
N SER A 94 14.05 1.15 -5.03
CA SER A 94 12.71 0.59 -5.19
C SER A 94 11.85 0.79 -3.94
N GLU A 95 12.44 0.67 -2.74
CA GLU A 95 11.77 0.98 -1.48
C GLU A 95 11.38 2.46 -1.37
N VAL A 96 12.29 3.36 -1.75
CA VAL A 96 12.02 4.80 -1.82
C VAL A 96 10.92 5.09 -2.84
N ASN A 97 10.95 4.44 -4.01
CA ASN A 97 9.91 4.57 -5.03
C ASN A 97 8.53 4.10 -4.53
N ASN A 98 8.48 3.01 -3.78
CA ASN A 98 7.26 2.54 -3.13
C ASN A 98 6.71 3.53 -2.09
N THR A 99 7.60 4.27 -1.41
CA THR A 99 7.20 5.32 -0.48
C THR A 99 6.48 6.45 -1.23
N TYR A 100 7.06 6.94 -2.34
CA TYR A 100 6.38 7.94 -3.18
C TYR A 100 5.04 7.46 -3.73
N ARG A 101 4.97 6.21 -4.21
CA ARG A 101 3.70 5.61 -4.66
C ARG A 101 2.66 5.59 -3.53
N SER A 102 3.07 5.23 -2.32
CA SER A 102 2.20 5.23 -1.14
C SER A 102 1.72 6.64 -0.78
N LEU A 103 2.59 7.66 -0.90
CA LEU A 103 2.21 9.06 -0.67
C LEU A 103 1.22 9.60 -1.72
N VAL A 104 1.40 9.27 -3.01
CA VAL A 104 0.39 9.60 -4.04
C VAL A 104 -0.96 8.96 -3.67
N SER A 105 -0.93 7.70 -3.26
CA SER A 105 -2.13 6.95 -2.86
C SER A 105 -2.79 7.55 -1.62
N LEU A 106 -2.00 8.00 -0.65
CA LEU A 106 -2.46 8.70 0.55
C LEU A 106 -3.28 9.93 0.16
N PHE A 107 -2.75 10.81 -0.70
CA PHE A 107 -3.45 12.03 -1.09
C PHE A 107 -4.72 11.74 -1.90
N VAL A 108 -4.69 10.73 -2.77
CA VAL A 108 -5.90 10.25 -3.47
C VAL A 108 -6.94 9.71 -2.48
N CYS A 109 -6.52 8.96 -1.46
CA CYS A 109 -7.42 8.44 -0.43
C CYS A 109 -8.02 9.56 0.43
N LEU A 110 -7.26 10.59 0.77
CA LEU A 110 -7.76 11.76 1.51
C LEU A 110 -8.82 12.52 0.69
N LEU A 111 -8.56 12.74 -0.61
CA LEU A 111 -9.54 13.35 -1.50
C LEU A 111 -10.81 12.48 -1.61
N ALA A 112 -10.64 11.17 -1.80
CA ALA A 112 -11.75 10.23 -1.86
C ALA A 112 -12.57 10.22 -0.55
N LEU A 113 -11.91 10.25 0.61
CA LEU A 113 -12.58 10.33 1.91
C LEU A 113 -13.42 11.61 2.04
N LYS A 114 -12.88 12.76 1.62
CA LYS A 114 -13.60 14.04 1.68
C LYS A 114 -14.81 14.07 0.74
N VAL A 115 -14.65 13.56 -0.48
CA VAL A 115 -15.75 13.42 -1.45
C VAL A 115 -16.81 12.45 -0.92
N PHE A 116 -16.37 11.34 -0.32
CA PHE A 116 -17.26 10.35 0.27
C PHE A 116 -18.10 10.92 1.41
N GLU A 117 -17.49 11.70 2.31
CA GLU A 117 -18.20 12.43 3.37
C GLU A 117 -19.28 13.36 2.78
N PHE A 118 -18.92 14.17 1.78
CA PHE A 118 -19.84 15.09 1.12
C PHE A 118 -21.06 14.36 0.52
N ILE A 119 -20.81 13.28 -0.24
CA ILE A 119 -21.87 12.45 -0.85
C ILE A 119 -22.74 11.80 0.24
N SER A 120 -22.12 11.24 1.28
CA SER A 120 -22.84 10.56 2.36
C SER A 120 -23.78 11.51 3.09
N ASN A 121 -23.34 12.74 3.35
CA ASN A 121 -24.18 13.77 3.96
C ASN A 121 -25.29 14.23 3.02
N TYR A 122 -25.00 14.41 1.73
CA TYR A 122 -25.98 14.84 0.74
C TYR A 122 -27.12 13.81 0.57
N PHE A 123 -26.80 12.51 0.56
CA PHE A 123 -27.79 11.43 0.40
C PHE A 123 -28.28 10.83 1.73
N SER A 124 -27.85 11.36 2.88
CA SER A 124 -28.17 10.81 4.21
C SER A 124 -27.88 9.31 4.32
N ILE A 125 -26.73 8.87 3.81
CA ILE A 125 -26.32 7.46 3.84
C ILE A 125 -26.15 7.01 5.29
N GLY A 126 -26.94 6.02 5.72
CA GLY A 126 -26.88 5.49 7.08
C GLY A 126 -25.55 4.81 7.40
N THR A 127 -25.12 4.92 8.65
CA THR A 127 -23.84 4.39 9.15
C THR A 127 -23.60 2.93 8.82
N THR A 128 -24.62 2.09 9.01
CA THR A 128 -24.54 0.66 8.71
C THR A 128 -24.19 0.40 7.24
N LEU A 129 -24.77 1.16 6.31
CA LEU A 129 -24.59 0.92 4.88
C LEU A 129 -23.16 1.23 4.44
N TYR A 130 -22.61 2.38 4.85
CA TYR A 130 -21.23 2.68 4.47
C TYR A 130 -20.22 1.77 5.16
N LEU A 131 -20.45 1.34 6.41
CA LEU A 131 -19.57 0.37 7.08
C LEU A 131 -19.54 -0.97 6.36
N ILE A 132 -20.70 -1.50 5.95
CA ILE A 132 -20.78 -2.72 5.13
C ILE A 132 -20.04 -2.50 3.80
N SER A 133 -20.26 -1.36 3.13
CA SER A 133 -19.57 -1.06 1.87
C SER A 133 -18.04 -0.99 2.03
N ALA A 134 -17.55 -0.41 3.13
CA ALA A 134 -16.13 -0.32 3.43
C ALA A 134 -15.51 -1.70 3.66
N ILE A 135 -16.20 -2.58 4.40
CA ILE A 135 -15.74 -3.96 4.61
C ILE A 135 -15.68 -4.73 3.29
N LEU A 136 -16.70 -4.61 2.44
CA LEU A 136 -16.70 -5.28 1.13
C LEU A 136 -15.57 -4.78 0.22
N LEU A 137 -15.29 -3.47 0.23
CA LEU A 137 -14.16 -2.88 -0.50
C LEU A 137 -12.81 -3.38 0.03
N LEU A 138 -12.66 -3.50 1.36
CA LEU A 138 -11.44 -4.05 1.96
C LEU A 138 -11.26 -5.52 1.58
N ILE A 139 -12.31 -6.33 1.61
CA ILE A 139 -12.26 -7.74 1.18
C ILE A 139 -11.79 -7.82 -0.28
N TRP A 140 -12.40 -7.05 -1.17
CA TRP A 140 -12.00 -6.99 -2.58
C TRP A 140 -10.52 -6.58 -2.73
N LEU A 141 -10.10 -5.52 -2.05
CA LEU A 141 -8.73 -5.00 -2.12
C LEU A 141 -7.71 -6.06 -1.66
N PHE A 142 -8.01 -6.76 -0.57
CA PHE A 142 -7.11 -7.77 -0.03
C PHE A 142 -7.11 -9.08 -0.84
N ILE A 143 -8.22 -9.46 -1.48
CA ILE A 143 -8.22 -10.58 -2.46
C ILE A 143 -7.28 -10.27 -3.62
N TYR A 144 -7.37 -9.07 -4.20
CA TYR A 144 -6.47 -8.67 -5.29
C TYR A 144 -5.02 -8.53 -4.83
N SER A 145 -4.81 -8.02 -3.61
CA SER A 145 -3.48 -7.94 -3.00
C SER A 145 -2.86 -9.32 -2.83
N TYR A 146 -3.65 -10.27 -2.32
CA TYR A 146 -3.25 -11.66 -2.13
C TYR A 146 -2.88 -12.30 -3.47
N ARG A 147 -3.74 -12.18 -4.49
CA ARG A 147 -3.45 -12.66 -5.85
C ARG A 147 -2.16 -12.06 -6.42
N LYS A 148 -1.97 -10.75 -6.30
CA LYS A 148 -0.76 -10.06 -6.78
C LYS A 148 0.49 -10.58 -6.07
N GLN A 149 0.44 -10.76 -4.74
CA GLN A 149 1.56 -11.27 -3.96
C GLN A 149 1.89 -12.73 -4.32
N SER A 150 0.88 -13.59 -4.44
CA SER A 150 1.06 -14.99 -4.84
C SER A 150 1.72 -15.10 -6.22
N ASN A 151 1.31 -14.27 -7.19
CA ASN A 151 1.93 -14.23 -8.50
C ASN A 151 3.43 -13.86 -8.45
N TYR A 152 3.82 -12.87 -7.64
CA TYR A 152 5.25 -12.54 -7.47
C TYR A 152 6.04 -13.71 -6.91
N ILE A 153 5.51 -14.41 -5.91
CA ILE A 153 6.15 -15.60 -5.32
C ILE A 153 6.31 -16.69 -6.38
N THR A 154 5.24 -17.01 -7.12
CA THR A 154 5.28 -18.01 -8.20
C THR A 154 6.31 -17.65 -9.27
N GLN A 155 6.37 -16.39 -9.70
CA GLN A 155 7.36 -15.95 -10.69
C GLN A 155 8.80 -16.09 -10.20
N ARG A 156 9.07 -15.81 -8.92
CA ARG A 156 10.40 -16.03 -8.33
C ARG A 156 10.79 -17.50 -8.32
N ILE A 157 9.88 -18.38 -7.90
CA ILE A 157 10.13 -19.84 -7.88
C ILE A 157 10.42 -20.34 -9.30
N LEU A 158 9.57 -19.99 -10.27
CA LEU A 158 9.73 -20.43 -11.66
C LEU A 158 11.04 -19.98 -12.28
N ARG A 159 11.51 -18.77 -11.97
CA ARG A 159 12.81 -18.28 -12.44
C ARG A 159 13.94 -19.17 -11.92
N VAL A 160 14.02 -19.37 -10.60
CA VAL A 160 15.10 -20.17 -9.99
C VAL A 160 15.09 -21.62 -10.49
N THR A 161 13.91 -22.22 -10.66
CA THR A 161 13.80 -23.59 -11.17
C THR A 161 14.20 -23.69 -12.64
N LYS A 162 13.84 -22.70 -13.48
CA LYS A 162 14.26 -22.69 -14.89
C LYS A 162 15.77 -22.50 -15.05
N ASP A 163 16.35 -21.58 -14.28
CA ASP A 163 17.80 -21.30 -14.32
C ASP A 163 18.59 -22.57 -13.96
N LYS A 164 18.15 -23.36 -12.98
CA LYS A 164 18.76 -24.66 -12.64
C LYS A 164 18.73 -25.66 -13.80
N ASN A 165 17.56 -25.86 -14.41
CA ASN A 165 17.42 -26.82 -15.52
C ASN A 165 18.25 -26.42 -16.75
N SER A 166 18.49 -25.13 -17.00
CA SER A 166 19.35 -24.66 -18.09
C SER A 166 20.86 -24.73 -17.80
N THR A 167 21.27 -25.02 -16.56
CA THR A 167 22.69 -25.18 -16.19
C THR A 167 23.11 -26.65 -16.15
N GLU A 168 22.15 -27.58 -16.23
CA GLU A 168 22.36 -29.03 -16.24
C GLU A 168 22.31 -29.66 -17.65
N GLU A 169 21.95 -28.87 -18.68
CA GLU A 169 22.03 -29.20 -20.12
C GLU A 169 23.27 -28.56 -20.77
#